data_AF-A0A6J0I5H8-F1
#
_entry.id   AF-A0A6J0I5H8-F1
#
_cell.length_a   1.000
_cell.length_b   1.000
_cell.length_c   1.000
_cell.angle_alpha   90.00
_cell.angle_beta   90.00
_cell.angle_gamma   90.00
#
_symmetry.space_group_name_H-M   'P 1'
#
loop_
_entity.id
_entity.type
_entity.pdbx_description
1 polymer ?
#
loop_
_entity_poly.entity_id
_entity_poly.type
_entity_poly.pdbx_seq_one_letter_code
_entity_poly.pdbx_strand_id
1 'polypeptide(L)'
;MLCRYEIQSCFLLAFLAVTAFFISDAQGQVSPPTRLRYNVVSPDSVQISWKAPKGQFTGYKLLVTPSSGGKTNQLILQNTATKAIIQGLIPDQNYALQIIAFNEDKESKPAQGQFRIKDIERRKETNKPKVKDPEKTNASKPAPEGQIITHMTDVIFLK
;
A
#
# COMPACT_ATOMS: atom_id res chain seq x y z
N MET A 1 53.22 8.64 25.03
CA MET A 1 51.81 8.55 25.46
C MET A 1 50.85 9.38 24.61
N LEU A 2 51.28 10.50 24.01
CA LEU A 2 50.43 11.40 23.21
C LEU A 2 49.84 10.76 21.92
N CYS A 3 50.54 9.80 21.29
CA CYS A 3 50.10 9.16 20.04
C CYS A 3 48.88 8.21 20.20
N ARG A 4 48.66 7.67 21.41
CA ARG A 4 47.51 6.79 21.68
C ARG A 4 46.21 7.58 21.87
N TYR A 5 46.31 8.83 22.33
CA TYR A 5 45.18 9.72 22.56
C TYR A 5 44.64 10.32 21.26
N GLU A 6 45.53 10.68 20.32
CA GLU A 6 45.16 11.16 18.99
C GLU A 6 44.40 10.10 18.17
N ILE A 7 44.87 8.84 18.17
CA ILE A 7 44.20 7.73 17.46
C ILE A 7 42.82 7.44 18.10
N GLN A 8 42.74 7.45 19.43
CA GLN A 8 41.49 7.22 20.16
C GLN A 8 40.49 8.37 19.96
N SER A 9 40.98 9.61 19.86
CA SER A 9 40.18 10.80 19.52
C SER A 9 39.62 10.70 18.10
N CYS A 10 40.43 10.30 17.12
CA CYS A 10 39.99 10.08 15.75
C CYS A 10 38.92 8.99 15.63
N PHE A 11 39.06 7.87 16.34
CA PHE A 11 38.05 6.81 16.36
C PHE A 11 36.73 7.27 16.98
N LEU A 12 36.77 8.08 18.05
CA LEU A 12 35.57 8.64 18.67
C LEU A 12 34.87 9.65 17.75
N LEU A 13 35.64 10.51 17.07
CA LEU A 13 35.08 11.47 16.11
C LEU A 13 34.49 10.79 14.88
N ALA A 14 35.12 9.72 14.38
CA ALA A 14 34.58 8.91 13.30
C ALA A 14 33.28 8.20 13.72
N PHE A 15 33.22 7.66 14.94
CA PHE A 15 32.01 7.01 15.46
C PHE A 15 30.87 8.02 15.65
N LEU A 16 31.16 9.21 16.19
CA LEU A 16 30.17 10.29 16.33
C LEU A 16 29.64 10.77 14.97
N ALA A 17 30.52 10.94 13.98
CA ALA A 17 30.11 11.30 12.62
C ALA A 17 29.23 10.22 11.98
N VAL A 18 29.58 8.94 12.15
CA VAL A 18 28.76 7.81 11.66
C VAL A 18 27.39 7.79 12.35
N THR A 19 27.31 8.02 13.67
CA THR A 19 26.01 8.14 14.37
C THR A 19 25.18 9.34 13.91
N ALA A 20 25.83 10.48 13.60
CA ALA A 20 25.13 11.68 13.12
C ALA A 20 24.53 11.48 11.70
N PHE A 21 25.19 10.70 10.84
CA PHE A 21 24.64 10.30 9.54
C PHE A 21 23.40 9.39 9.67
N PHE A 22 23.31 8.56 10.71
CA PHE A 22 22.11 7.76 10.99
C PHE A 22 20.97 8.53 11.67
N ILE A 23 21.21 9.75 12.17
CA ILE A 23 20.21 10.56 12.90
C ILE A 23 19.52 11.59 11.97
N SER A 24 19.92 11.69 10.71
CA SER A 24 19.33 12.67 9.78
C SER A 24 18.12 12.09 9.03
N ASP A 25 16.93 12.14 9.65
CA ASP A 25 15.66 12.57 9.03
C ASP A 25 14.47 12.23 9.95
N ALA A 26 14.17 13.08 10.93
CA ALA A 26 13.00 12.92 11.80
C ALA A 26 12.16 14.21 11.96
N GLN A 27 12.56 15.31 11.34
CA GLN A 27 11.84 16.58 11.43
C GLN A 27 11.50 17.10 10.04
N GLY A 28 10.32 16.71 9.54
CA GLY A 28 9.78 17.22 8.28
C GLY A 28 9.17 16.19 7.34
N GLN A 29 9.31 14.89 7.62
CA GLN A 29 8.83 13.84 6.74
C GLN A 29 7.32 13.58 6.90
N VAL A 30 6.58 13.48 5.78
CA VAL A 30 5.17 13.06 5.78
C VAL A 30 5.08 11.61 6.29
N SER A 31 4.10 11.31 7.15
CA SER A 31 3.93 9.94 7.62
C SER A 31 3.53 9.00 6.47
N PRO A 32 4.03 7.75 6.43
CA PRO A 32 3.68 6.83 5.36
C PRO A 32 2.25 6.29 5.51
N PRO A 33 1.56 5.95 4.40
CA PRO A 33 0.37 5.12 4.45
C PRO A 33 0.69 3.75 5.06
N THR A 34 -0.32 3.05 5.57
CA THR A 34 -0.10 1.72 6.18
C THR A 34 -1.18 0.72 5.80
N ARG A 35 -1.03 -0.54 6.22
CA ARG A 35 -2.06 -1.59 6.07
C ARG A 35 -2.52 -1.81 4.63
N LEU A 36 -1.57 -1.97 3.71
CA LEU A 36 -1.86 -2.36 2.33
C LEU A 36 -2.64 -3.68 2.28
N ARG A 37 -3.71 -3.69 1.48
CA ARG A 37 -4.57 -4.85 1.24
C ARG A 37 -4.94 -4.92 -0.22
N TYR A 38 -5.03 -6.15 -0.72
CA TYR A 38 -5.30 -6.46 -2.13
C TYR A 38 -6.56 -7.30 -2.23
N ASN A 39 -7.45 -6.92 -3.14
CA ASN A 39 -8.69 -7.63 -3.40
C ASN A 39 -8.90 -7.73 -4.91
N VAL A 40 -8.88 -8.94 -5.46
CA VAL A 40 -9.19 -9.17 -6.87
C VAL A 40 -10.65 -8.81 -7.14
N VAL A 41 -10.87 -7.99 -8.18
CA VAL A 41 -12.20 -7.50 -8.62
C VAL A 41 -12.61 -8.15 -9.95
N SER A 42 -11.66 -8.32 -10.88
CA SER A 42 -11.80 -9.08 -12.13
C SER A 42 -10.49 -9.84 -12.41
N PRO A 43 -10.46 -10.78 -13.39
CA PRO A 43 -9.25 -11.55 -13.70
C PRO A 43 -8.01 -10.70 -14.00
N ASP A 44 -8.21 -9.46 -14.46
CA ASP A 44 -7.18 -8.50 -14.85
C ASP A 44 -7.17 -7.23 -13.97
N SER A 45 -7.88 -7.24 -12.83
CA SER A 45 -7.93 -6.08 -11.94
C SER A 45 -7.90 -6.37 -10.45
N VAL A 46 -7.25 -5.47 -9.72
CA VAL A 46 -7.09 -5.54 -8.27
C VAL A 46 -7.48 -4.21 -7.65
N GLN A 47 -8.37 -4.27 -6.66
CA GLN A 47 -8.58 -3.19 -5.72
C GLN A 47 -7.49 -3.22 -4.64
N ILE A 48 -6.82 -2.09 -4.50
CA ILE A 48 -5.81 -1.84 -3.48
C ILE A 48 -6.44 -0.93 -2.44
N SER A 49 -6.21 -1.20 -1.16
CA SER A 49 -6.67 -0.34 -0.07
C SER A 49 -5.58 -0.15 0.98
N TRP A 50 -5.61 1.00 1.65
CA TRP A 50 -4.63 1.41 2.65
C TRP A 50 -5.31 2.21 3.77
N LYS A 51 -4.57 2.36 4.87
CA LYS A 51 -4.89 3.29 5.95
C LYS A 51 -4.12 4.59 5.73
N ALA A 52 -4.84 5.71 5.76
CA ALA A 52 -4.27 7.04 5.62
C ALA A 52 -3.20 7.35 6.69
N PRO A 53 -2.17 8.14 6.37
CA PRO A 53 -1.25 8.72 7.32
C PRO A 53 -1.95 9.54 8.41
N LYS A 54 -1.26 9.76 9.54
CA LYS A 54 -1.64 10.79 10.50
C LYS A 54 -1.05 12.14 10.06
N GLY A 55 -1.72 13.23 10.39
CA GLY A 55 -1.27 14.59 10.08
C GLY A 55 -1.76 15.09 8.72
N GLN A 56 -1.26 16.26 8.31
CA GLN A 56 -1.67 16.93 7.08
C GLN A 56 -0.79 16.51 5.90
N PHE A 57 -1.43 16.19 4.79
CA PHE A 57 -0.82 15.86 3.50
C PHE A 57 -1.81 16.12 2.37
N THR A 58 -1.29 16.30 1.15
CA THR A 58 -2.06 16.81 0.00
C THR A 58 -2.55 15.68 -0.90
N GLY A 59 -1.80 14.58 -1.00
CA GLY A 59 -2.22 13.45 -1.83
C GLY A 59 -1.31 12.24 -1.73
N TYR A 60 -1.52 11.30 -2.65
CA TYR A 60 -0.68 10.12 -2.79
C TYR A 60 -0.12 9.95 -4.20
N LYS A 61 1.07 9.37 -4.29
CA LYS A 61 1.61 8.75 -5.50
C LYS A 61 1.47 7.24 -5.36
N LEU A 62 0.72 6.60 -6.25
CA LEU A 62 0.56 5.16 -6.33
C LEU A 62 1.35 4.64 -7.53
N LEU A 63 2.34 3.79 -7.29
CA LEU A 63 3.21 3.23 -8.32
C LEU A 63 3.02 1.72 -8.40
N VAL A 64 2.82 1.22 -9.62
CA VAL A 64 2.67 -0.20 -9.93
C VAL A 64 3.68 -0.59 -11.00
N THR A 65 4.55 -1.56 -10.68
CA THR A 65 5.63 -1.99 -11.57
C THR A 65 5.58 -3.51 -11.75
N PRO A 66 5.57 -4.04 -12.99
CA PRO A 66 5.76 -5.46 -13.23
C PRO A 66 7.13 -5.92 -12.73
N SER A 67 7.19 -6.98 -11.93
CA SER A 67 8.47 -7.52 -11.43
C SER A 67 9.33 -8.17 -12.52
N SER A 68 8.75 -8.48 -13.69
CA SER A 68 9.46 -8.95 -14.89
C SER A 68 10.36 -7.89 -15.54
N GLY A 69 10.33 -6.65 -15.03
CA GLY A 69 10.78 -5.48 -15.77
C GLY A 69 9.65 -4.94 -16.66
N GLY A 70 9.63 -3.62 -16.84
CA GLY A 70 8.58 -2.92 -17.60
C GLY A 70 8.39 -1.48 -17.14
N LYS A 71 7.40 -0.79 -17.74
CA LYS A 71 7.03 0.57 -17.36
C LYS A 71 6.35 0.57 -15.99
N THR A 72 6.77 1.49 -15.12
CA THR A 72 6.04 1.80 -13.88
C THR A 72 4.85 2.70 -14.21
N ASN A 73 3.65 2.26 -13.83
CA ASN A 73 2.46 3.08 -13.92
C ASN A 73 2.34 3.89 -12.63
N GLN A 74 2.22 5.21 -12.75
CA GLN A 74 2.07 6.12 -11.62
C GLN A 74 0.70 6.80 -11.69
N LEU A 75 0.03 6.86 -10.54
CA LEU A 75 -1.23 7.58 -10.37
C LEU A 75 -1.14 8.57 -9.21
N ILE A 76 -1.65 9.78 -9.42
CA ILE A 76 -1.81 10.79 -8.36
C ILE A 76 -3.23 10.72 -7.81
N LEU A 77 -3.34 10.60 -6.50
CA LEU A 77 -4.59 10.44 -5.78
C LEU A 77 -4.82 11.58 -4.80
N GLN A 78 -6.08 11.92 -4.56
CA GLN A 78 -6.48 12.86 -3.50
C GLN A 78 -6.13 12.29 -2.11
N ASN A 79 -5.89 13.17 -1.14
CA ASN A 79 -5.56 12.76 0.24
C ASN A 79 -6.68 11.96 0.93
N THR A 80 -7.93 12.16 0.51
CA THR A 80 -9.11 11.42 1.00
C THR A 80 -9.19 9.99 0.47
N ALA A 81 -8.43 9.65 -0.59
CA ALA A 81 -8.43 8.31 -1.16
C ALA A 81 -7.85 7.30 -0.17
N THR A 82 -8.57 6.19 0.03
CA THR A 82 -8.13 5.04 0.83
C THR A 82 -8.14 3.73 0.04
N LYS A 83 -8.52 3.82 -1.24
CA LYS A 83 -8.70 2.70 -2.16
C LYS A 83 -8.42 3.16 -3.58
N ALA A 84 -7.97 2.25 -4.43
CA ALA A 84 -7.87 2.43 -5.89
C ALA A 84 -8.05 1.09 -6.60
N ILE A 85 -8.53 1.08 -7.85
CA ILE A 85 -8.65 -0.12 -8.66
C ILE A 85 -7.66 -0.02 -9.81
N ILE A 86 -6.79 -1.04 -9.93
CA ILE A 86 -5.78 -1.14 -10.97
C ILE A 86 -6.26 -2.19 -11.98
N GLN A 87 -6.35 -1.85 -13.26
CA GLN A 87 -6.85 -2.70 -14.34
C GLN A 87 -5.75 -2.96 -15.38
N GLY A 88 -6.00 -3.86 -16.34
CA GLY A 88 -5.05 -4.20 -17.40
C GLY A 88 -3.86 -5.01 -16.88
N LEU A 89 -4.05 -5.75 -15.79
CA LEU A 89 -3.03 -6.57 -15.18
C LEU A 89 -3.00 -7.96 -15.81
N ILE A 90 -1.81 -8.54 -15.92
CA ILE A 90 -1.62 -9.92 -16.35
C ILE A 90 -1.79 -10.82 -15.11
N PRO A 91 -2.72 -11.79 -15.09
CA PRO A 91 -3.08 -12.51 -13.86
C PRO A 91 -1.92 -13.26 -13.18
N ASP A 92 -0.99 -13.79 -13.98
CA ASP A 92 0.16 -14.58 -13.52
C ASP A 92 1.43 -13.75 -13.31
N GLN A 93 1.37 -12.44 -13.54
CA GLN A 93 2.51 -11.56 -13.39
C GLN A 93 2.57 -11.04 -11.94
N ASN A 94 3.76 -11.06 -11.34
CA ASN A 94 3.99 -10.41 -10.07
C ASN A 94 4.17 -8.89 -10.28
N TYR A 95 3.53 -8.10 -9.43
CA TYR A 95 3.60 -6.65 -9.43
C TYR A 95 4.12 -6.14 -8.09
N ALA A 96 5.06 -5.19 -8.15
CA ALA A 96 5.46 -4.38 -7.01
C ALA A 96 4.54 -3.16 -6.90
N LEU A 97 4.06 -2.89 -5.69
CA LEU A 97 3.27 -1.73 -5.35
C LEU A 97 4.07 -0.81 -4.43
N GLN A 98 4.04 0.48 -4.70
CA GLN A 98 4.46 1.51 -3.75
C GLN A 98 3.37 2.58 -3.64
N ILE A 99 3.07 3.01 -2.41
CA ILE A 99 2.24 4.19 -2.18
C ILE A 99 2.99 5.18 -1.28
N ILE A 100 3.06 6.42 -1.72
CA ILE A 100 3.81 7.50 -1.08
C ILE A 100 2.82 8.62 -0.80
N ALA A 101 2.72 9.08 0.45
CA ALA A 101 1.98 10.30 0.77
C ALA A 101 2.89 11.51 0.57
N PHE A 102 2.35 12.61 0.05
CA PHE A 102 3.11 13.82 -0.17
C PHE A 102 2.37 15.07 0.31
N ASN A 103 3.14 16.09 0.68
CA ASN A 103 2.68 17.42 1.00
C ASN A 103 3.66 18.43 0.40
N GLU A 104 3.25 19.12 -0.67
CA GLU A 104 4.13 19.96 -1.49
C GLU A 104 5.39 19.18 -1.91
N ASP A 105 6.57 19.62 -1.49
CA ASP A 105 7.87 19.03 -1.84
C ASP A 105 8.32 17.91 -0.88
N LYS A 106 7.50 17.60 0.13
CA LYS A 106 7.81 16.57 1.13
C LYS A 106 7.10 15.27 0.82
N GLU A 107 7.84 14.16 0.88
CA GLU A 107 7.31 12.81 0.67
C GLU A 107 7.52 11.92 1.89
N SER A 108 6.60 10.98 2.07
CA SER A 108 6.77 9.92 3.05
C SER A 108 7.73 8.85 2.55
N LYS A 109 8.20 7.99 3.47
CA LYS A 109 8.70 6.68 3.05
C LYS A 109 7.60 5.94 2.28
N PRO A 110 7.94 5.14 1.25
CA PRO A 110 6.95 4.36 0.53
C PRO A 110 6.40 3.25 1.42
N ALA A 111 5.08 3.10 1.47
CA ALA A 111 4.48 1.84 1.90
C ALA A 111 4.51 0.89 0.71
N GLN A 112 5.13 -0.26 0.89
CA GLN A 112 5.43 -1.18 -0.21
C GLN A 112 4.78 -2.54 0.00
N GLY A 113 4.48 -3.21 -1.10
CA GLY A 113 4.07 -4.60 -1.09
C GLY A 113 4.14 -5.19 -2.49
N GLN A 114 3.81 -6.47 -2.60
CA GLN A 114 3.78 -7.17 -3.88
C GLN A 114 2.49 -7.98 -3.97
N PHE A 115 2.02 -8.16 -5.19
CA PHE A 115 0.84 -8.98 -5.43
C PHE A 115 0.88 -9.65 -6.80
N ARG A 116 0.20 -10.79 -6.86
CA ARG A 116 -0.11 -11.51 -8.09
C ARG A 116 -1.56 -12.00 -7.98
N ILE A 117 -2.36 -11.77 -9.03
CA ILE A 117 -3.81 -12.04 -8.99
C ILE A 117 -4.07 -13.52 -8.65
N LYS A 118 -3.40 -14.45 -9.33
CA LYS A 118 -3.55 -15.89 -9.07
C LYS A 118 -3.29 -16.29 -7.62
N ASP A 119 -2.35 -15.62 -6.93
CA ASP A 119 -2.06 -15.94 -5.53
C ASP A 119 -3.13 -15.44 -4.58
N ILE A 120 -3.71 -14.28 -4.87
CA ILE A 120 -4.80 -13.72 -4.07
C ILE A 120 -6.06 -14.58 -4.23
N GLU A 121 -6.39 -15.03 -5.44
CA GLU A 121 -7.53 -15.90 -5.71
C GLU A 121 -7.39 -17.26 -5.02
N ARG A 122 -6.24 -17.92 -5.16
CA ARG A 122 -5.93 -19.20 -4.48
C ARG A 122 -6.12 -19.10 -2.96
N ARG A 123 -5.70 -17.97 -2.38
CA ARG A 123 -5.87 -17.71 -0.94
C ARG A 123 -7.35 -17.50 -0.57
N LYS A 124 -8.17 -16.90 -1.44
CA LYS A 124 -9.61 -16.76 -1.18
C LYS A 124 -10.35 -18.09 -1.24
N GLU A 125 -10.00 -18.96 -2.19
CA GLU A 125 -10.61 -20.30 -2.32
C GLU A 125 -10.34 -21.19 -1.11
N THR A 126 -9.10 -21.19 -0.63
CA THR A 126 -8.69 -21.97 0.56
C THR A 126 -9.31 -21.48 1.87
N ASN A 127 -9.69 -20.19 1.94
CA ASN A 127 -10.37 -19.62 3.11
C ASN A 127 -11.92 -19.65 2.99
N LYS A 128 -12.48 -20.26 1.94
CA LYS A 128 -13.93 -20.45 1.80
C LYS A 128 -14.39 -21.53 2.79
N PRO A 129 -15.35 -21.25 3.70
CA PRO A 129 -15.87 -22.27 4.62
C PRO A 129 -16.43 -23.46 3.83
N LYS A 130 -15.94 -24.67 4.13
CA LYS A 130 -16.44 -25.92 3.56
C LYS A 130 -17.86 -26.15 4.08
N VAL A 131 -18.86 -25.95 3.24
CA VAL A 131 -20.28 -26.21 3.54
C VAL A 131 -20.46 -27.69 3.90
N LYS A 132 -21.09 -27.94 5.06
CA LYS A 132 -21.63 -29.24 5.48
C LYS A 132 -23.15 -29.11 5.32
N ASP A 133 -23.78 -29.94 4.51
CA ASP A 133 -25.23 -29.96 4.28
C ASP A 133 -25.74 -31.43 4.32
N PRO A 134 -27.03 -31.75 4.56
CA PRO A 134 -28.20 -30.85 4.72
C PRO A 134 -29.23 -31.21 5.83
N GLU A 135 -29.97 -30.23 6.37
CA GLU A 135 -31.37 -30.45 6.81
C GLU A 135 -32.26 -29.19 6.72
N LYS A 136 -33.51 -29.46 6.32
CA LYS A 136 -34.63 -28.66 5.82
C LYS A 136 -35.26 -27.70 6.85
N THR A 137 -35.75 -26.51 6.40
CA THR A 137 -37.17 -26.05 6.49
C THR A 137 -37.38 -24.58 6.07
N ASN A 138 -38.08 -24.44 4.92
CA ASN A 138 -39.11 -23.49 4.44
C ASN A 138 -39.20 -21.97 4.82
N ALA A 139 -39.32 -21.17 3.73
CA ALA A 139 -40.30 -20.10 3.40
C ALA A 139 -40.53 -18.90 4.34
N SER A 140 -40.82 -17.66 3.92
CA SER A 140 -40.58 -16.78 2.77
C SER A 140 -41.23 -15.41 3.11
N LYS A 141 -40.68 -14.25 2.65
CA LYS A 141 -41.33 -12.97 2.17
C LYS A 141 -40.46 -11.70 2.40
N PRO A 142 -40.71 -10.55 1.70
CA PRO A 142 -39.72 -9.83 0.91
C PRO A 142 -39.23 -8.51 1.55
N ALA A 143 -38.24 -7.90 0.87
CA ALA A 143 -37.59 -6.63 1.19
C ALA A 143 -38.56 -5.44 1.40
N PRO A 144 -38.03 -4.35 1.98
CA PRO A 144 -37.98 -3.14 1.18
C PRO A 144 -36.57 -2.55 1.10
N GLU A 145 -36.29 -2.04 -0.10
CA GLU A 145 -35.14 -1.23 -0.48
C GLU A 145 -35.07 0.03 0.39
N GLY A 146 -33.87 0.33 0.88
CA GLY A 146 -33.56 1.54 1.63
C GLY A 146 -32.15 1.99 1.28
N GLN A 147 -32.09 2.92 0.32
CA GLN A 147 -30.89 3.64 -0.09
C GLN A 147 -30.18 4.26 1.13
N ILE A 148 -28.85 4.09 1.21
CA ILE A 148 -27.98 5.16 1.71
C ILE A 148 -26.91 5.40 0.65
N ILE A 149 -27.17 6.41 -0.15
CA ILE A 149 -26.18 7.07 -1.00
C ILE A 149 -25.26 7.82 -0.04
N THR A 150 -23.99 7.43 0.02
CA THR A 150 -22.94 8.34 0.51
C THR A 150 -21.72 8.16 -0.37
N HIS A 151 -21.73 9.00 -1.41
CA HIS A 151 -20.60 9.53 -2.19
C HIS A 151 -19.20 9.14 -1.68
N MET A 152 -18.38 8.59 -2.57
CA MET A 152 -16.90 8.69 -2.69
C MET A 152 -16.32 7.39 -3.29
N THR A 153 -16.79 6.99 -4.47
CA THR A 153 -16.16 5.90 -5.23
C THR A 153 -15.43 6.49 -6.41
N ASP A 154 -14.27 7.10 -6.17
CA ASP A 154 -13.35 7.41 -7.25
C ASP A 154 -12.72 6.09 -7.71
N VAL A 155 -13.43 5.39 -8.59
CA VAL A 155 -12.87 4.30 -9.40
C VAL A 155 -11.94 4.98 -10.40
N ILE A 156 -10.65 5.06 -10.07
CA ILE A 156 -9.67 5.70 -10.95
C ILE A 156 -9.04 4.63 -11.84
N PHE A 157 -9.26 4.76 -13.14
CA PHE A 157 -8.83 3.82 -14.17
C PHE A 157 -7.40 4.13 -14.64
N LEU A 158 -6.58 3.10 -14.82
CA LEU A 158 -5.37 3.19 -15.63
C LEU A 158 -5.75 2.84 -17.08
N LYS A 159 -5.36 3.69 -18.02
CA LYS A 159 -5.36 3.40 -19.46
C LYS A 159 -3.93 3.36 -19.97
#